data_AF-A0A2T1GJN7-F1
#
_entry.id   AF-A0A2T1GJN7-F1
#
_cell.length_a   1.000
_cell.length_b   1.000
_cell.length_c   1.000
_cell.angle_alpha   90.00
_cell.angle_beta   90.00
_cell.angle_gamma   90.00
#
_symmetry.space_group_name_H-M   'P 1'
#
loop_
_entity.id
_entity.type
_entity.pdbx_description
1 polymer ?
#
loop_
_entity_poly.entity_id
_entity_poly.type
_entity_poly.pdbx_seq_one_letter_code
_entity_poly.pdbx_strand_id
1 'polypeptide(L)'
;MNAITDRPLALFVSPDGKIYPDSLICSGKLFDDLEGKPCPHSDRGRLPKPLPLVGEASTSENRADANYSLDKGNPGDLCPPCAKQQLANLGHWQRGDRQALPVELLPLRLFKCRMWLWLVIPGLYDVKPSEMSNGE
;
A
#
# COMPACT_ATOMS: atom_id res chain seq x y z
N MET A 1 0.77 19.48 23.08
CA MET A 1 1.21 18.60 21.97
C MET A 1 -0.04 18.01 21.37
N ASN A 2 -0.50 18.54 20.23
CA ASN A 2 -1.70 18.05 19.57
C ASN A 2 -1.39 16.70 18.92
N ALA A 3 -1.86 15.62 19.54
CA ALA A 3 -2.02 14.35 18.86
C ALA A 3 -3.12 14.56 17.80
N ILE A 4 -2.73 15.06 16.63
CA ILE A 4 -3.49 14.79 15.42
C ILE A 4 -3.41 13.27 15.32
N THR A 5 -4.49 12.59 15.66
CA THR A 5 -4.71 11.17 15.39
C THR A 5 -4.79 11.03 13.88
N ASP A 6 -3.64 11.14 13.24
CA ASP A 6 -3.48 11.09 11.81
C ASP A 6 -3.73 9.65 11.41
N ARG A 7 -4.89 9.40 10.79
CA ARG A 7 -5.30 8.06 10.37
C ARG A 7 -4.15 7.42 9.56
N PRO A 8 -3.87 6.12 9.73
CA PRO A 8 -2.81 5.47 8.97
C PRO A 8 -3.10 5.60 7.46
N LEU A 9 -2.07 5.91 6.66
CA LEU A 9 -2.19 5.96 5.20
C LEU A 9 -2.24 4.56 4.60
N ALA A 10 -1.64 3.60 5.31
CA ALA A 10 -1.71 2.20 4.98
C ALA A 10 -1.67 1.33 6.23
N LEU A 11 -2.19 0.13 6.07
CA LEU A 11 -2.19 -0.93 7.06
C LEU A 11 -1.36 -2.07 6.49
N PHE A 12 -0.26 -2.40 7.16
CA PHE A 12 0.60 -3.52 6.82
C PHE A 12 0.07 -4.79 7.46
N VAL A 13 0.01 -5.86 6.68
CA VAL A 13 -0.48 -7.17 7.12
C VAL A 13 0.69 -8.11 7.28
N SER A 14 0.92 -8.59 8.50
CA SER A 14 1.96 -9.57 8.78
C SER A 14 1.48 -11.00 8.49
N PRO A 15 2.40 -11.97 8.33
CA PRO A 15 2.04 -13.37 8.11
C PRO A 15 1.22 -14.00 9.25
N ASP A 16 1.38 -13.48 10.47
CA ASP A 16 0.63 -13.87 11.67
C ASP A 16 -0.66 -13.06 11.85
N GLY A 17 -1.20 -12.46 10.79
CA GLY A 17 -2.51 -11.80 10.78
C GLY A 17 -2.59 -10.46 11.52
N LYS A 18 -1.51 -10.01 12.14
CA LYS A 18 -1.46 -8.70 12.80
C LYS A 18 -1.43 -7.57 11.76
N ILE A 19 -1.97 -6.43 12.19
CA ILE A 19 -2.07 -5.23 11.36
C ILE A 19 -1.26 -4.13 12.02
N TYR A 20 -0.37 -3.52 11.24
CA TYR A 20 0.49 -2.44 11.69
C TYR A 20 0.22 -1.17 10.88
N PRO A 21 0.07 0.00 11.51
CA PRO A 21 -0.02 1.26 10.78
C PRO A 21 1.29 1.56 10.06
N ASP A 22 1.18 2.26 8.93
CA ASP A 22 2.32 2.66 8.11
C ASP A 22 3.38 3.42 8.89
N SER A 23 2.98 4.24 9.86
CA SER A 23 3.91 4.99 10.71
C SER A 23 4.85 4.10 11.53
N LEU A 24 4.46 2.89 11.93
CA LEU A 24 5.34 1.99 12.67
C LEU A 24 6.37 1.32 11.76
N ILE A 25 5.93 0.85 10.59
CA ILE A 25 6.79 0.17 9.61
C ILE A 25 7.70 1.17 8.91
N CYS A 26 7.13 2.21 8.30
CA CYS A 26 7.87 3.14 7.45
C CYS A 26 8.87 3.99 8.21
N SER A 27 8.64 4.27 9.51
CA SER A 27 9.61 4.99 10.35
C SER A 27 10.69 4.10 10.95
N GLY A 28 10.62 2.77 10.79
CA GLY A 28 11.57 1.84 11.39
C GLY A 28 11.35 1.60 12.89
N LYS A 29 10.19 1.99 13.45
CA LYS A 29 9.85 1.80 14.86
C LYS A 29 9.43 0.37 15.20
N LEU A 30 9.02 -0.43 14.21
CA LEU A 30 8.79 -1.85 14.42
C LEU A 30 10.15 -2.58 14.34
N PHE A 31 10.62 -3.00 15.51
CA PHE A 31 11.88 -3.69 15.73
C PHE A 31 11.71 -5.18 15.46
N ASP A 32 12.29 -5.66 14.35
CA ASP A 32 12.98 -6.95 14.24
C ASP A 32 13.52 -7.12 12.80
N ASP A 33 12.68 -6.88 11.79
CA ASP A 33 13.07 -7.07 10.38
C ASP A 33 13.75 -5.85 9.73
N LEU A 34 13.63 -4.66 10.36
CA LEU A 34 14.11 -3.38 9.80
C LEU A 34 15.39 -2.85 10.47
N GLU A 35 15.98 -3.58 11.41
CA GLU A 35 17.15 -3.14 12.19
C GLU A 35 16.99 -1.74 12.84
N GLY A 36 15.75 -1.30 13.09
CA GLY A 36 15.46 0.05 13.57
C GLY A 36 15.68 1.18 12.54
N LYS A 37 15.99 0.85 11.28
CA LYS A 37 16.20 1.82 10.20
C LYS A 37 14.86 2.18 9.54
N PRO A 38 14.62 3.47 9.24
CA PRO A 38 13.45 3.86 8.46
C PRO A 38 13.43 3.20 7.08
N CYS A 39 12.22 2.98 6.55
CA CYS A 39 12.06 2.51 5.18
C CYS A 39 12.69 3.52 4.21
N PRO A 40 13.57 3.09 3.28
CA PRO A 40 14.25 3.98 2.34
C PRO A 40 13.31 4.61 1.31
N HIS A 41 12.08 4.11 1.22
CA HIS A 41 11.04 4.63 0.34
C HIS A 41 9.93 5.35 1.11
N SER A 42 10.13 5.60 2.41
CA SER A 42 9.17 6.37 3.20
C SER A 42 9.24 7.85 2.87
N ASP A 43 8.11 8.54 3.02
CA ASP A 43 8.05 9.98 3.08
C ASP A 43 7.86 10.39 4.54
N ARG A 44 8.92 10.95 5.16
CA ARG A 44 8.94 11.36 6.58
C ARG A 44 8.47 10.26 7.55
N GLY A 45 8.86 9.01 7.28
CA GLY A 45 8.50 7.86 8.12
C GLY A 45 7.06 7.35 7.94
N ARG A 46 6.38 7.77 6.87
CA ARG A 46 5.05 7.29 6.46
C ARG A 46 5.12 6.68 5.06
N LEU A 47 4.07 5.95 4.68
CA LEU A 47 3.93 5.49 3.30
C LEU A 47 3.70 6.71 2.39
N PRO A 48 4.42 6.87 1.26
CA PRO A 48 4.07 7.88 0.28
C PRO A 48 2.65 7.69 -0.25
N LYS A 49 1.96 8.81 -0.51
CA LYS A 49 0.58 8.77 -1.01
C LYS A 49 0.50 8.02 -2.35
N PRO A 50 -0.57 7.26 -2.60
CA PRO A 50 -0.84 6.68 -3.92
C PRO A 50 -0.92 7.75 -4.99
N LEU A 51 -0.36 7.44 -6.15
CA LEU A 51 -0.41 8.28 -7.35
C LEU A 51 -1.03 7.46 -8.49
N PRO A 52 -1.70 8.11 -9.46
CA PRO A 52 -2.21 7.42 -10.64
C PRO A 52 -1.03 6.88 -11.46
N LEU A 53 -1.13 5.62 -11.89
CA LEU A 53 -0.15 5.02 -12.80
C LEU A 53 -0.23 5.70 -14.17
N VAL A 54 0.89 6.21 -14.66
CA VAL A 54 1.00 6.74 -16.01
C VAL A 54 1.53 5.62 -16.91
N GLY A 55 0.69 5.13 -17.82
CA GLY A 55 1.06 4.06 -18.75
C GLY A 55 2.16 4.47 -19.73
N GLU A 56 2.76 3.48 -20.41
CA GLU A 56 3.87 3.71 -21.35
C GLU A 56 3.50 4.52 -22.61
N ALA A 57 2.22 4.84 -22.82
CA ALA A 57 1.71 5.50 -24.01
C ALA A 57 1.19 6.94 -23.79
N SER A 58 1.70 7.67 -22.79
CA SER A 58 1.53 9.13 -22.82
C SER A 58 2.46 9.70 -23.88
N THR A 59 1.87 10.12 -25.00
CA THR A 59 2.43 10.89 -26.13
C THR A 59 3.81 11.53 -25.88
N SER A 60 4.67 11.40 -26.90
CA SER A 60 6.11 11.71 -27.07
C SER A 60 6.77 12.94 -26.40
N GLU A 61 6.14 13.60 -25.44
CA GLU A 61 6.67 14.73 -24.68
C GLU A 61 6.74 14.46 -23.17
N ASN A 62 6.11 13.40 -22.66
CA ASN A 62 6.22 12.99 -21.26
C ASN A 62 6.93 11.63 -21.18
N ARG A 63 8.15 11.64 -20.62
CA ARG A 63 8.90 10.42 -20.31
C ARG A 63 7.98 9.47 -19.55
N ALA A 64 7.83 8.24 -20.05
CA ALA A 64 7.18 7.15 -19.33
C ALA A 64 7.65 7.18 -17.86
N ASP A 65 6.70 7.10 -16.93
CA ASP A 65 7.06 7.01 -15.52
C ASP A 65 7.95 5.78 -15.36
N ALA A 66 9.23 5.99 -15.01
CA ALA A 66 10.18 4.91 -14.82
C ALA A 66 9.75 3.92 -13.71
N ASN A 67 8.71 4.26 -12.94
CA ASN A 67 8.09 3.40 -11.94
C ASN A 67 6.81 2.68 -12.42
N TYR A 68 6.36 2.84 -13.67
CA TYR A 68 5.26 2.03 -14.20
C TYR A 68 5.69 0.57 -14.40
N SER A 69 4.78 -0.35 -14.11
CA SER A 69 4.86 -1.77 -14.49
C SER A 69 3.45 -2.33 -14.51
N LEU A 70 3.17 -3.26 -15.43
CA LEU A 70 1.92 -4.02 -15.48
C LEU A 70 1.63 -4.74 -14.16
N ASP A 71 2.67 -5.13 -13.42
CA ASP A 71 2.53 -5.76 -12.11
C ASP A 71 1.87 -4.86 -11.06
N LYS A 72 1.82 -3.54 -11.29
CA LYS A 72 1.26 -2.57 -10.34
C LYS A 72 -0.21 -2.25 -10.57
N GLY A 73 -0.77 -2.64 -11.70
CA GLY A 73 -2.12 -2.30 -12.14
C GLY A 73 -2.15 -1.69 -13.53
N ASN A 74 -3.30 -1.10 -13.88
CA ASN A 74 -3.52 -0.45 -15.17
C ASN A 74 -3.22 1.05 -15.13
N PRO A 75 -2.97 1.71 -16.28
CA PRO A 75 -2.90 3.16 -16.34
C PRO A 75 -4.16 3.81 -15.73
N GLY A 76 -3.96 4.81 -14.88
CA GLY A 76 -5.01 5.49 -14.12
C GLY A 76 -5.32 4.89 -12.75
N ASP A 77 -4.90 3.64 -12.48
CA ASP A 77 -5.03 3.05 -11.14
C ASP A 77 -4.18 3.81 -10.12
N LEU A 78 -4.69 3.99 -8.90
CA LEU A 78 -3.92 4.52 -7.79
C LEU A 78 -3.00 3.44 -7.23
N CYS A 79 -1.71 3.76 -7.13
CA CYS A 79 -0.68 2.87 -6.63
C CYS A 79 0.37 3.64 -5.83
N PRO A 80 0.79 3.16 -4.64
CA PRO A 80 1.93 3.73 -3.95
C PRO A 80 3.19 3.65 -4.82
N PRO A 81 4.00 4.71 -4.93
CA PRO A 81 5.22 4.67 -5.74
C PRO A 81 6.24 3.63 -5.22
N CYS A 82 6.19 3.33 -3.92
CA CYS A 82 6.99 2.30 -3.27
C CYS A 82 6.40 0.88 -3.38
N ALA A 83 5.23 0.71 -4.00
CA ALA A 83 4.70 -0.61 -4.32
C ALA A 83 5.51 -1.22 -5.47
N LYS A 84 5.75 -2.53 -5.37
CA LYS A 84 6.37 -3.34 -6.42
C LYS A 84 5.32 -4.06 -7.25
N GLN A 85 4.26 -4.54 -6.61
CA GLN A 85 3.24 -5.39 -7.22
C GLN A 85 1.89 -5.19 -6.53
N GLN A 86 0.80 -5.26 -7.30
CA GLN A 86 -0.57 -5.44 -6.83
C GLN A 86 -0.95 -6.92 -6.96
N LEU A 87 -1.53 -7.49 -5.90
CA LEU A 87 -1.71 -8.95 -5.75
C LEU A 87 -3.16 -9.44 -5.89
N ALA A 88 -4.14 -8.52 -5.96
CA ALA A 88 -5.62 -8.67 -5.90
C ALA A 88 -6.18 -7.85 -4.70
N ASN A 89 -7.42 -8.13 -4.29
CA ASN A 89 -7.93 -7.72 -2.98
C ASN A 89 -7.40 -8.61 -1.84
N LEU A 90 -7.44 -8.09 -0.62
CA LEU A 90 -6.98 -8.80 0.58
C LEU A 90 -7.76 -10.11 0.84
N GLY A 91 -9.07 -10.11 0.58
CA GLY A 91 -9.95 -11.26 0.78
C GLY A 91 -9.59 -12.47 -0.09
N HIS A 92 -9.01 -12.25 -1.27
CA HIS A 92 -8.48 -13.32 -2.12
C HIS A 92 -7.41 -14.16 -1.40
N TRP A 93 -6.62 -13.50 -0.53
CA TRP A 93 -5.49 -14.10 0.19
C TRP A 93 -5.86 -14.67 1.57
N GLN A 94 -7.11 -14.52 2.01
CA GLN A 94 -7.61 -15.11 3.25
C GLN A 94 -7.96 -16.61 3.12
N ARG A 95 -7.94 -17.18 1.91
CA ARG A 95 -8.34 -18.57 1.66
C ARG A 95 -7.23 -19.56 2.05
N GLY A 96 -7.34 -20.11 3.26
CA GLY A 96 -6.63 -21.32 3.72
C GLY A 96 -5.95 -21.10 5.07
N ASP A 97 -6.50 -21.67 6.15
CA ASP A 97 -6.02 -21.75 7.56
C ASP A 97 -5.30 -20.54 8.19
N ARG A 98 -5.27 -19.40 7.48
CA ARG A 98 -4.64 -18.15 7.87
C ARG A 98 -5.73 -17.26 8.43
N GLN A 99 -5.66 -17.14 9.74
CA GLN A 99 -6.25 -16.14 10.65
C GLN A 99 -7.27 -15.14 10.08
N ALA A 100 -8.35 -14.93 10.83
CA ALA A 100 -9.41 -14.00 10.47
C ALA A 100 -8.92 -12.54 10.43
N LEU A 101 -8.74 -12.01 9.23
CA LEU A 101 -8.55 -10.58 9.00
C LEU A 101 -9.89 -9.84 9.16
N PRO A 102 -9.88 -8.57 9.59
CA PRO A 102 -11.10 -7.77 9.70
C PRO A 102 -11.84 -7.67 8.36
N VAL A 103 -13.16 -7.89 8.40
CA VAL A 103 -14.02 -8.02 7.21
C VAL A 103 -13.99 -6.74 6.35
N GLU A 104 -13.86 -5.58 7.00
CA GLU A 104 -13.79 -4.27 6.37
C GLU A 104 -12.53 -4.07 5.52
N LEU A 105 -11.46 -4.84 5.75
CA LEU A 105 -10.21 -4.74 5.00
C LEU A 105 -10.18 -5.67 3.79
N LEU A 106 -10.99 -6.73 3.79
CA LEU A 106 -11.02 -7.74 2.73
C LEU A 106 -11.23 -7.18 1.31
N PRO A 107 -12.07 -6.16 1.07
CA PRO A 107 -12.27 -5.64 -0.28
C PRO A 107 -11.18 -4.67 -0.74
N LEU A 108 -10.23 -4.30 0.13
CA LEU A 108 -9.16 -3.35 -0.19
C LEU A 108 -8.10 -3.98 -1.07
N ARG A 109 -7.47 -3.16 -1.92
CA ARG A 109 -6.35 -3.58 -2.78
C ARG A 109 -5.14 -3.96 -1.93
N LEU A 110 -4.63 -5.16 -2.19
CA LEU A 110 -3.42 -5.69 -1.58
C LEU A 110 -2.21 -5.38 -2.46
N PHE A 111 -1.23 -4.72 -1.87
CA PHE A 111 0.05 -4.41 -2.48
C PHE A 111 1.19 -5.12 -1.76
N LYS A 112 2.24 -5.40 -2.52
CA LYS A 112 3.56 -5.75 -1.99
C LYS A 112 4.50 -4.57 -2.19
N CYS A 113 5.08 -4.05 -1.11
CA CYS A 113 6.03 -2.93 -1.20
C CYS A 113 7.44 -3.42 -1.59
N ARG A 114 8.35 -2.47 -1.87
CA ARG A 114 9.77 -2.75 -2.17
C ARG A 114 10.54 -3.43 -1.04
N MET A 115 10.02 -3.36 0.19
CA MET A 115 10.54 -4.11 1.34
C MET A 115 9.90 -5.51 1.48
N TRP A 116 9.17 -5.97 0.47
CA TRP A 116 8.49 -7.27 0.41
C TRP A 116 7.35 -7.48 1.40
N LEU A 117 6.98 -6.46 2.17
CA LEU A 117 5.84 -6.48 3.09
C LEU A 117 4.52 -6.26 2.35
N TRP A 118 3.45 -6.84 2.88
CA TRP A 118 2.09 -6.67 2.37
C TRP A 118 1.39 -5.51 3.04
N LEU A 119 0.64 -4.73 2.27
CA LEU A 119 -0.14 -3.60 2.77
C LEU A 119 -1.43 -3.40 1.99
N VAL A 120 -2.41 -2.81 2.67
CA VAL A 120 -3.62 -2.25 2.09
C VAL A 120 -3.70 -0.76 2.42
N ILE A 121 -4.46 -0.01 1.61
CA ILE A 121 -4.69 1.42 1.82
C ILE A 121 -6.16 1.62 2.17
N PRO A 122 -6.48 2.16 3.36
CA PRO A 122 -7.86 2.47 3.72
C PRO A 122 -8.54 3.33 2.64
N GLY A 123 -9.72 2.89 2.19
CA GLY A 123 -10.49 3.58 1.15
C GLY A 123 -10.09 3.24 -0.29
N LEU A 124 -9.01 2.48 -0.53
CA LEU A 124 -8.62 2.04 -1.87
C LEU A 124 -9.09 0.60 -2.15
N TYR A 125 -10.21 0.49 -2.86
CA TYR A 125 -10.88 -0.77 -3.15
C TYR A 125 -10.44 -1.37 -4.48
N ASP A 126 -10.43 -2.71 -4.56
CA ASP A 126 -10.01 -3.42 -5.77
C ASP A 126 -10.99 -3.27 -6.94
N VAL A 127 -12.27 -3.16 -6.63
CA VAL A 127 -13.34 -2.90 -7.61
C VAL A 127 -13.33 -1.48 -8.18
N LYS A 128 -12.65 -0.54 -7.50
CA LYS A 128 -12.57 0.87 -7.88
C LYS A 128 -11.14 1.38 -7.74
N PRO A 129 -10.22 0.88 -8.58
CA PRO A 129 -8.78 1.03 -8.37
C PRO A 129 -8.24 2.44 -8.59
N SER A 130 -9.02 3.33 -9.22
CA SER A 130 -8.64 4.70 -9.58
C SER A 130 -9.13 5.78 -8.62
N GLU A 131 -9.88 5.42 -7.57
CA GLU A 131 -10.40 6.37 -6.57
C GLU A 131 -10.14 5.90 -5.13
N MET A 132 -10.00 6.85 -4.21
CA MET A 132 -10.07 6.56 -2.78
C MET A 132 -11.40 7.06 -2.22
N SER A 133 -12.14 6.18 -1.57
CA SER A 133 -13.27 6.60 -0.74
C SER A 133 -12.71 7.29 0.49
N ASN A 134 -13.00 8.58 0.66
CA ASN A 134 -12.80 9.23 1.95
C ASN A 134 -13.71 8.52 2.93
N GLY A 135 -13.13 7.79 3.88
CA GLY A 135 -13.93 7.13 4.92
C GLY A 135 -14.70 8.18 5.70
N GLU A 136 -16.00 8.28 5.41
CA GLU A 136 -17.00 8.92 6.27
C GLU A 136 -16.92 8.36 7.70
#